data_AF-A0A836EMP3-F1
#
_entry.id   AF-A0A836EMP3-F1
#
_cell.length_a   1.000
_cell.length_b   1.000
_cell.length_c   1.000
_cell.angle_alpha   90.00
_cell.angle_beta   90.00
_cell.angle_gamma   90.00
#
_symmetry.space_group_name_H-M   'P 1'
#
loop_
_entity.id
_entity.type
_entity.pdbx_description
1 polymer ?
#
loop_
_entity_poly.entity_id
_entity_poly.type
_entity_poly.pdbx_seq_one_letter_code
_entity_poly.pdbx_strand_id
1 'polypeptide(L)'
;MKDLTDCLYVNWNALETSEEYNIMRKYAKNSRRYSLGYSLYCFVALYLFLSMSLIPQLLDVVLPLNKSRPILLTYPGYYFVDQRKYFFYIFLHAIVAWEIAMTGIVAHDCIFVTYVEHVCSMFAVIGFRLEHLFYNRNDQVKTINTNTDNAYRKRIAFIVHAHRKALKYTQLLEDTFNVPFAMQILIVTIGMSITLLQISTFFMLKMMQQNNSNILESMRYALYVIGELIHLFFLSFEGQKLIDHSLQIRDKIYNNCWYKVSIKSQKLIILIMIKTLRLSFLSAGKIYIFSLESFTMVRPEDYYK
;
A
#
# COMPACT_ATOMS: atom_id res chain seq x y z
N MET A 1 8.21 -11.96 -7.92
CA MET A 1 8.63 -11.84 -6.49
C MET A 1 10.12 -12.10 -6.27
N LYS A 2 10.69 -13.27 -6.64
CA LYS A 2 12.13 -13.55 -6.46
C LYS A 2 13.05 -12.44 -6.99
N ASP A 3 12.80 -11.99 -8.23
CA ASP A 3 13.60 -10.94 -8.86
C ASP A 3 13.56 -9.60 -8.09
N LEU A 4 12.44 -9.27 -7.44
CA LEU A 4 12.31 -8.09 -6.58
C LEU A 4 13.17 -8.24 -5.32
N THR A 5 13.12 -9.41 -4.68
CA THR A 5 13.91 -9.72 -3.48
C THR A 5 15.41 -9.72 -3.79
N ASP A 6 15.83 -10.32 -4.91
CA ASP A 6 17.22 -10.34 -5.34
C ASP A 6 17.73 -8.92 -5.64
N CYS A 7 16.91 -8.11 -6.33
CA CYS A 7 17.23 -6.71 -6.57
C CYS A 7 17.36 -5.93 -5.27
N LEU A 8 16.47 -6.16 -4.29
CA LEU A 8 16.54 -5.53 -2.98
C LEU A 8 17.91 -5.80 -2.35
N TYR A 9 18.32 -7.07 -2.25
CA TYR A 9 19.61 -7.46 -1.66
C TYR A 9 20.80 -6.79 -2.37
N VAL A 10 20.84 -6.84 -3.70
CA VAL A 10 21.95 -6.27 -4.49
C VAL A 10 22.05 -4.75 -4.33
N ASN A 11 20.92 -4.05 -4.16
CA ASN A 11 20.91 -2.60 -4.03
C ASN A 11 21.57 -2.10 -2.74
N TRP A 12 21.48 -2.85 -1.63
CA TRP A 12 22.15 -2.49 -0.38
C TRP A 12 23.68 -2.51 -0.51
N ASN A 13 24.21 -3.41 -1.34
CA ASN A 13 25.65 -3.51 -1.59
C ASN A 13 26.19 -2.40 -2.52
N ALA A 14 25.30 -1.62 -3.15
CA ALA A 14 25.66 -0.57 -4.11
C ALA A 14 25.73 0.84 -3.49
N LEU A 15 25.65 0.93 -2.16
CA LEU A 15 25.74 2.18 -1.40
C LEU A 15 27.20 2.55 -1.16
N GLU A 16 27.53 3.83 -1.34
CA GLU A 16 28.92 4.32 -1.23
C GLU A 16 29.19 5.00 0.12
N THR A 17 28.18 5.57 0.78
CA THR A 17 28.37 6.39 1.98
C THR A 17 27.46 6.01 3.15
N SER A 18 27.84 6.42 4.36
CA SER A 18 27.03 6.26 5.58
C SER A 18 25.68 6.96 5.50
N GLU A 19 25.62 8.10 4.82
CA GLU A 19 24.40 8.87 4.62
C GLU A 19 23.42 8.12 3.72
N GLU A 20 23.91 7.52 2.62
CA GLU A 20 23.10 6.68 1.74
C GLU A 20 22.52 5.47 2.48
N TYR A 21 23.35 4.83 3.30
CA TYR A 21 22.91 3.73 4.18
C TYR A 21 21.85 4.20 5.19
N ASN A 22 22.03 5.35 5.81
CA ASN A 22 21.06 5.92 6.75
C ASN A 22 19.73 6.27 6.07
N ILE A 23 19.75 6.75 4.83
CA ILE A 23 18.55 6.97 4.01
C ILE A 23 17.83 5.63 3.82
N MET A 24 18.46 4.61 3.23
CA MET A 24 17.80 3.32 3.01
C MET A 24 17.30 2.67 4.31
N ARG A 25 18.10 2.75 5.38
CA ARG A 25 17.70 2.26 6.71
C ARG A 25 16.46 2.98 7.26
N LYS A 26 16.27 4.27 6.96
CA LYS A 26 15.07 5.01 7.35
C LYS A 26 13.81 4.42 6.68
N TYR A 27 13.85 4.17 5.38
CA TYR A 27 12.73 3.56 4.64
C TYR A 27 12.49 2.11 5.10
N ALA A 28 13.54 1.32 5.33
CA ALA A 28 13.37 -0.03 5.89
C ALA A 28 12.72 -0.03 7.29
N LYS A 29 13.05 0.95 8.14
CA LYS A 29 12.38 1.14 9.43
C LYS A 29 10.93 1.59 9.27
N ASN A 30 10.64 2.45 8.30
CA ASN A 30 9.28 2.89 7.99
C ASN A 30 8.43 1.72 7.50
N SER A 31 8.92 0.96 6.52
CA SER A 31 8.32 -0.30 6.07
C SER A 31 7.97 -1.21 7.25
N ARG A 32 8.94 -1.49 8.15
CA ARG A 32 8.68 -2.31 9.35
C ARG A 32 7.58 -1.71 10.24
N ARG A 33 7.57 -0.40 10.45
CA ARG A 33 6.54 0.28 11.25
C ARG A 33 5.16 0.18 10.61
N TYR A 34 5.06 0.41 9.30
CA TYR A 34 3.80 0.29 8.55
C TYR A 34 3.29 -1.15 8.57
N SER A 35 4.16 -2.14 8.28
CA SER A 35 3.80 -3.56 8.34
C SER A 35 3.31 -3.97 9.73
N LEU A 36 4.00 -3.56 10.81
CA LEU A 36 3.56 -3.88 12.17
C LEU A 36 2.23 -3.22 12.54
N GLY A 37 2.07 -1.93 12.22
CA GLY A 37 0.84 -1.19 12.49
C GLY A 37 -0.36 -1.75 11.73
N TYR A 38 -0.16 -2.03 10.43
CA TYR A 38 -1.18 -2.62 9.56
C TYR A 38 -1.55 -4.04 10.02
N SER A 39 -0.56 -4.89 10.34
CA SER A 39 -0.81 -6.24 10.86
C SER A 39 -1.62 -6.19 12.16
N LEU A 40 -1.23 -5.34 13.11
CA LEU A 40 -1.95 -5.17 14.37
C LEU A 40 -3.40 -4.76 14.12
N TYR A 41 -3.60 -3.77 13.24
CA TYR A 41 -4.93 -3.34 12.84
C TYR A 41 -5.77 -4.49 12.25
N CYS A 42 -5.24 -5.26 11.30
CA CYS A 42 -5.95 -6.36 10.66
C CYS A 42 -6.37 -7.46 11.66
N PHE A 43 -5.46 -7.88 12.54
CA PHE A 43 -5.77 -8.91 13.54
C PHE A 43 -6.73 -8.39 14.61
N VAL A 44 -6.57 -7.14 15.10
CA VAL A 44 -7.52 -6.55 16.04
C VAL A 44 -8.91 -6.43 15.41
N ALA A 45 -9.00 -5.93 14.17
CA ALA A 45 -10.26 -5.85 13.44
C ALA A 45 -10.90 -7.22 13.25
N LEU A 46 -10.12 -8.25 12.91
CA LEU A 46 -10.60 -9.63 12.79
C LEU A 46 -11.19 -10.15 14.12
N TYR A 47 -10.44 -10.04 15.21
CA TYR A 47 -10.91 -10.53 16.51
C TYR A 47 -12.14 -9.77 17.00
N LEU A 48 -12.20 -8.45 16.80
CA LEU A 48 -13.40 -7.66 17.09
C LEU A 48 -14.59 -8.15 16.27
N PHE A 49 -14.41 -8.37 14.96
CA PHE A 49 -15.45 -8.87 14.08
C PHE A 49 -15.96 -10.26 14.50
N LEU A 50 -15.05 -11.20 14.80
CA LEU A 50 -15.40 -12.55 15.26
C LEU A 50 -16.09 -12.52 16.64
N SER A 51 -15.62 -11.68 17.56
CA SER A 51 -16.18 -11.58 18.92
C SER A 51 -17.66 -11.18 18.94
N MET A 52 -18.16 -10.50 17.90
CA MET A 52 -19.57 -10.17 17.77
C MET A 52 -20.49 -11.40 17.81
N SER A 53 -20.03 -12.55 17.31
CA SER A 53 -20.79 -13.80 17.35
C SER A 53 -21.01 -14.33 18.77
N LEU A 54 -20.20 -13.90 19.76
CA LEU A 54 -20.33 -14.30 21.17
C LEU A 54 -21.36 -13.45 21.93
N ILE A 55 -21.73 -12.27 21.41
CA ILE A 55 -22.62 -11.33 22.11
C ILE A 55 -23.98 -11.97 22.44
N PRO A 56 -24.69 -12.68 21.53
CA PRO A 56 -25.96 -13.32 21.88
C PRO A 56 -25.81 -14.38 22.97
N GLN A 57 -24.72 -15.15 22.97
CA GLN A 57 -24.45 -16.19 23.97
C GLN A 57 -24.18 -15.59 25.35
N LEU A 58 -23.39 -14.51 25.41
CA LEU A 58 -23.12 -13.79 26.66
C LEU A 58 -24.39 -13.15 27.23
N LEU A 59 -25.22 -12.54 26.36
CA LEU A 59 -26.48 -11.93 26.79
C LEU A 59 -27.48 -12.97 27.28
N ASP A 60 -27.52 -14.19 26.74
CA ASP A 60 -28.39 -15.26 27.24
C ASP A 60 -28.00 -15.71 28.66
N VAL A 61 -26.74 -15.54 29.08
CA VAL A 61 -26.27 -15.84 30.44
C VAL A 61 -26.49 -14.67 31.40
N VAL A 62 -26.12 -13.45 31.00
CA VAL A 62 -26.14 -12.27 31.88
C VAL A 62 -27.53 -11.62 31.95
N LEU A 63 -28.30 -11.67 30.86
CA LEU A 63 -29.64 -11.08 30.76
C LEU A 63 -30.58 -12.05 30.03
N PRO A 64 -30.98 -13.16 30.69
CA PRO A 64 -31.78 -14.21 30.08
C PRO A 64 -33.16 -13.70 29.65
N LEU A 65 -33.65 -14.20 28.51
CA LEU A 65 -35.00 -13.98 28.00
C LEU A 65 -35.79 -15.30 28.09
N ASN A 66 -37.13 -15.21 28.09
CA ASN A 66 -38.01 -16.40 28.05
C ASN A 66 -37.75 -17.32 26.84
N LYS A 67 -37.16 -16.77 25.77
CA LYS A 67 -36.68 -17.52 24.61
C LYS A 67 -35.24 -17.09 24.31
N SER A 68 -34.36 -18.05 24.05
CA SER A 68 -32.98 -17.77 23.68
C SER A 68 -32.88 -16.90 22.43
N ARG A 69 -31.88 -16.02 22.39
CA ARG A 69 -31.63 -15.14 21.24
C ARG A 69 -31.22 -15.94 20.00
N PRO A 70 -31.48 -15.45 18.77
CA PRO A 70 -30.98 -16.10 17.56
C PRO A 70 -29.45 -16.14 17.55
N ILE A 71 -28.89 -17.21 16.99
CA ILE A 71 -27.44 -17.39 16.91
C ILE A 71 -26.90 -16.53 15.78
N LEU A 72 -25.87 -15.75 16.09
CA LEU A 72 -25.11 -15.02 15.09
C LEU A 72 -23.85 -15.81 14.73
N LEU A 73 -23.89 -16.55 13.62
CA LEU A 73 -22.71 -17.26 13.11
C LEU A 73 -21.65 -16.28 12.60
N THR A 74 -20.38 -16.68 12.62
CA THR A 74 -19.25 -15.88 12.09
C THR A 74 -19.34 -15.71 10.58
N TYR A 75 -19.84 -16.72 9.87
CA TYR A 75 -20.23 -16.67 8.47
C TYR A 75 -21.40 -17.63 8.20
N PRO A 76 -22.24 -17.36 7.19
CA PRO A 76 -23.31 -18.27 6.82
C PRO A 76 -22.71 -19.56 6.24
N GLY A 77 -22.95 -20.70 6.89
CA GLY A 77 -22.42 -21.98 6.47
C GLY A 77 -23.26 -23.15 6.98
N TYR A 78 -23.46 -24.15 6.12
CA TYR A 78 -24.14 -25.39 6.49
C TYR A 78 -23.12 -26.43 6.94
N TYR A 79 -23.14 -26.79 8.22
CA TYR A 79 -22.15 -27.68 8.85
C TYR A 79 -22.66 -29.12 9.02
N PHE A 80 -23.82 -29.47 8.47
CA PHE A 80 -24.47 -30.78 8.64
C PHE A 80 -24.68 -31.21 10.11
N VAL A 81 -24.60 -30.26 11.06
CA VAL A 81 -24.81 -30.44 12.49
C VAL A 81 -25.71 -29.35 13.05
N ASP A 82 -26.29 -29.60 14.22
CA ASP A 82 -27.05 -28.58 14.94
C ASP A 82 -26.13 -27.41 15.35
N GLN A 83 -26.36 -26.25 14.73
CA GLN A 83 -25.53 -25.06 14.90
C GLN A 83 -25.57 -24.50 16.32
N ARG A 84 -26.67 -24.71 17.08
CA ARG A 84 -26.79 -24.25 18.46
C ARG A 84 -25.98 -25.14 19.39
N LYS A 85 -26.10 -26.46 19.23
CA LYS A 85 -25.39 -27.44 20.04
C LYS A 85 -23.88 -27.40 19.82
N TYR A 86 -23.43 -27.23 18.58
CA TYR A 86 -22.02 -27.26 18.21
C TYR A 86 -21.40 -25.87 17.99
N PHE A 87 -22.05 -24.81 18.49
CA PHE A 87 -21.64 -23.42 18.24
C PHE A 87 -20.16 -23.16 18.52
N PHE A 88 -19.64 -23.56 19.69
CA PHE A 88 -18.25 -23.29 20.06
C PHE A 88 -17.23 -24.04 19.19
N TYR A 89 -17.56 -25.23 18.70
CA TYR A 89 -16.72 -25.97 17.76
C TYR A 89 -16.68 -25.28 16.39
N ILE A 90 -17.84 -24.84 15.91
CA ILE A 90 -17.97 -24.06 14.67
C ILE A 90 -17.22 -22.73 14.78
N PHE A 91 -17.34 -22.06 15.93
CA PHE A 91 -16.66 -20.80 16.22
C PHE A 91 -15.14 -20.96 16.25
N LEU A 92 -14.63 -22.00 16.91
CA LEU A 92 -13.20 -22.31 16.95
C LEU A 92 -12.65 -22.65 15.57
N HIS A 93 -13.37 -23.45 14.78
CA HIS A 93 -13.04 -23.70 13.38
C HIS A 93 -12.97 -22.40 12.57
N ALA A 94 -13.95 -21.50 12.75
CA ALA A 94 -13.97 -20.22 12.07
C ALA A 94 -12.78 -19.32 12.46
N ILE A 95 -12.39 -19.27 13.73
CA ILE A 95 -11.18 -18.54 14.17
C ILE A 95 -9.96 -19.06 13.40
N VAL A 96 -9.72 -20.37 13.42
CA VAL A 96 -8.54 -20.95 12.76
C VAL A 96 -8.55 -20.68 11.25
N ALA A 97 -9.70 -20.85 10.59
CA ALA A 97 -9.83 -20.60 9.16
C ALA A 97 -9.54 -19.13 8.80
N TRP A 98 -10.10 -18.19 9.58
CA TRP A 98 -9.89 -16.76 9.34
C TRP A 98 -8.47 -16.30 9.69
N GLU A 99 -7.85 -16.86 10.72
CA GLU A 99 -6.44 -16.58 11.05
C GLU A 99 -5.50 -16.95 9.88
N ILE A 100 -5.70 -18.13 9.28
CA ILE A 100 -4.92 -18.57 8.12
C ILE A 100 -5.13 -17.62 6.93
N ALA A 101 -6.39 -17.28 6.62
CA ALA A 101 -6.73 -16.39 5.52
C ALA A 101 -6.14 -14.98 5.71
N MET A 102 -6.32 -14.39 6.90
CA MET A 102 -5.84 -13.05 7.22
C MET A 102 -4.32 -12.98 7.25
N THR A 103 -3.63 -14.03 7.72
CA THR A 103 -2.17 -14.11 7.65
C THR A 103 -1.67 -14.03 6.21
N GLY A 104 -2.34 -14.70 5.27
CA GLY A 104 -2.00 -14.63 3.85
C GLY A 104 -2.15 -13.22 3.26
N ILE A 105 -3.25 -12.54 3.58
CA ILE A 105 -3.52 -11.16 3.13
C ILE A 105 -2.47 -10.20 3.70
N VAL A 106 -2.27 -10.23 5.02
CA VAL A 106 -1.30 -9.37 5.70
C VAL A 106 0.11 -9.60 5.18
N ALA A 107 0.50 -10.86 4.92
CA ALA A 107 1.81 -11.18 4.34
C ALA A 107 1.98 -10.60 2.93
N HIS A 108 0.96 -10.73 2.07
CA HIS A 108 0.96 -10.15 0.73
C HIS A 108 1.16 -8.63 0.78
N ASP A 109 0.37 -7.95 1.60
CA ASP A 109 0.39 -6.48 1.68
C ASP A 109 1.66 -5.95 2.33
N CYS A 110 2.19 -6.64 3.35
CA CYS A 110 3.47 -6.27 3.96
C CYS A 110 4.64 -6.41 2.98
N ILE A 111 4.65 -7.45 2.14
CA ILE A 111 5.66 -7.61 1.07
C ILE A 111 5.55 -6.47 0.07
N PHE A 112 4.33 -6.12 -0.35
CA PHE A 112 4.08 -4.99 -1.23
C PHE A 112 4.63 -3.68 -0.66
N VAL A 113 4.25 -3.32 0.57
CA VAL A 113 4.74 -2.12 1.29
C VAL A 113 6.26 -2.09 1.34
N THR A 114 6.88 -3.24 1.64
CA THR A 114 8.35 -3.36 1.69
C THR A 114 9.00 -3.02 0.36
N TYR A 115 8.44 -3.49 -0.75
CA TYR A 115 8.99 -3.19 -2.08
C TYR A 115 8.74 -1.74 -2.51
N VAL A 116 7.59 -1.17 -2.18
CA VAL A 116 7.30 0.25 -2.43
C VAL A 116 8.29 1.13 -1.66
N GLU A 117 8.45 0.89 -0.36
CA GLU A 117 9.40 1.58 0.50
C GLU A 117 10.85 1.46 0.00
N HIS A 118 11.23 0.27 -0.48
CA HIS A 118 12.54 0.05 -1.07
C HIS A 118 12.77 0.93 -2.31
N VAL A 119 11.79 1.02 -3.23
CA VAL A 119 11.89 1.89 -4.41
C VAL A 119 11.92 3.37 -4.03
N CYS A 120 11.07 3.79 -3.09
CA CYS A 120 11.10 5.15 -2.54
C CYS A 120 12.49 5.49 -1.99
N SER A 121 13.12 4.53 -1.30
CA SER A 121 14.49 4.68 -0.79
C SER A 121 15.52 4.83 -1.92
N MET A 122 15.38 4.08 -3.02
CA MET A 122 16.26 4.20 -4.18
C MET A 122 16.16 5.59 -4.79
N PHE A 123 14.93 6.10 -4.98
CA PHE A 123 14.71 7.45 -5.48
C PHE A 123 15.26 8.53 -4.52
N ALA A 124 15.11 8.34 -3.21
CA ALA A 124 15.68 9.24 -2.22
C ALA A 124 17.21 9.29 -2.27
N VAL A 125 17.88 8.13 -2.40
CA VAL A 125 19.35 8.03 -2.56
C VAL A 125 19.80 8.71 -3.86
N ILE A 126 19.09 8.49 -4.97
CA ILE A 126 19.38 9.15 -6.25
C ILE A 126 19.28 10.68 -6.10
N GLY A 127 18.22 11.17 -5.45
CA GLY A 127 18.04 12.60 -5.16
C GLY A 127 19.18 13.16 -4.32
N PHE A 128 19.60 12.44 -3.28
CA PHE A 128 20.75 12.80 -2.44
C PHE A 128 22.06 12.88 -3.23
N ARG A 129 22.35 11.87 -4.07
CA ARG A 129 23.54 11.85 -4.95
C ARG A 129 23.57 13.03 -5.90
N LEU A 130 22.43 13.40 -6.47
CA LEU A 130 22.30 14.56 -7.37
C LEU A 130 22.56 15.87 -6.64
N GLU A 131 21.95 16.07 -5.47
CA GLU A 131 22.10 17.28 -4.66
C GLU A 131 23.57 17.49 -4.24
N HIS A 132 24.22 16.44 -3.73
CA HIS A 132 25.62 16.49 -3.33
C HIS A 132 26.57 16.70 -4.53
N LEU A 133 26.24 16.15 -5.71
CA LEU A 133 26.99 16.38 -6.94
C LEU A 133 26.97 17.87 -7.34
N PHE A 134 25.84 18.54 -7.23
CA PHE A 134 25.73 19.97 -7.56
C PHE A 134 26.35 20.87 -6.49
N TYR A 135 26.22 20.52 -5.21
CA TYR A 135 26.84 21.25 -4.10
C TYR A 135 28.37 21.28 -4.21
N ASN A 136 29.02 20.12 -4.40
CA ASN A 136 30.48 20.04 -4.51
C ASN A 136 31.02 20.79 -5.75
N ARG A 137 30.22 20.88 -6.82
CA ARG A 137 30.62 21.67 -8.00
C ARG A 137 30.59 23.17 -7.72
N ASN A 138 29.64 23.68 -6.94
CA ASN A 138 29.61 25.10 -6.59
C ASN A 138 30.87 25.52 -5.81
N ASP A 139 31.43 24.62 -4.98
CA ASP A 139 32.68 24.87 -4.26
C ASP A 139 33.92 24.72 -5.18
N GLN A 140 33.95 23.69 -6.03
CA GLN A 140 35.06 23.44 -6.96
C GLN A 140 35.15 24.38 -8.18
N VAL A 141 34.09 25.11 -8.54
CA VAL A 141 34.15 26.13 -9.61
C VAL A 141 35.19 27.23 -9.31
N LYS A 142 35.62 27.36 -8.04
CA LYS A 142 36.73 28.24 -7.64
C LYS A 142 38.13 27.72 -8.02
N THR A 143 38.28 26.47 -8.49
CA THR A 143 39.59 25.85 -8.76
C THR A 143 39.49 24.80 -9.87
N ILE A 144 39.59 25.19 -11.15
CA ILE A 144 39.35 24.27 -12.29
C ILE A 144 40.64 23.62 -12.80
N ASN A 145 40.63 22.28 -12.88
CA ASN A 145 41.63 21.46 -13.56
C ASN A 145 40.92 20.37 -14.42
N THR A 146 41.45 19.98 -15.57
CA THR A 146 40.76 19.12 -16.58
C THR A 146 40.39 17.72 -16.09
N ASN A 147 41.09 17.19 -15.08
CA ASN A 147 40.80 15.89 -14.47
C ASN A 147 39.45 15.84 -13.71
N THR A 148 38.92 16.99 -13.28
CA THR A 148 37.66 17.05 -12.52
C THR A 148 36.42 16.83 -13.41
N ASP A 149 36.44 17.24 -14.69
CA ASP A 149 35.30 17.07 -15.60
C ASP A 149 35.07 15.59 -15.97
N ASN A 150 36.13 14.79 -16.08
CA ASN A 150 36.01 13.35 -16.34
C ASN A 150 35.42 12.60 -15.14
N ALA A 151 35.86 12.92 -13.92
CA ALA A 151 35.29 12.35 -12.69
C ALA A 151 33.81 12.75 -12.52
N TYR A 152 33.47 14.00 -12.85
CA TYR A 152 32.09 14.50 -12.81
C TYR A 152 31.17 13.76 -13.79
N ARG A 153 31.63 13.52 -15.03
CA ARG A 153 30.88 12.74 -16.03
C ARG A 153 30.66 11.30 -15.57
N LYS A 154 31.67 10.64 -14.99
CA LYS A 154 31.54 9.29 -14.43
C LYS A 154 30.48 9.24 -13.33
N ARG A 155 30.47 10.21 -12.41
CA ARG A 155 29.44 10.31 -11.35
C ARG A 155 28.03 10.49 -11.92
N ILE A 156 27.85 11.36 -12.92
CA ILE A 156 26.55 11.52 -13.59
C ILE A 156 26.11 10.23 -14.28
N ALA A 157 27.00 9.55 -14.99
CA ALA A 157 26.69 8.29 -15.65
C ALA A 157 26.23 7.21 -14.63
N PHE A 158 26.90 7.15 -13.47
CA PHE A 158 26.51 6.28 -12.37
C PHE A 158 25.12 6.60 -11.82
N ILE A 159 24.81 7.89 -11.60
CA ILE A 159 23.48 8.33 -11.14
C ILE A 159 22.39 7.99 -12.17
N VAL A 160 22.65 8.22 -13.48
CA VAL A 160 21.72 7.85 -14.56
C VAL A 160 21.46 6.35 -14.57
N HIS A 161 22.51 5.54 -14.36
CA HIS A 161 22.36 4.08 -14.27
C HIS A 161 21.53 3.66 -13.06
N ALA A 162 21.78 4.23 -11.89
CA ALA A 162 21.00 3.99 -10.67
C ALA A 162 19.52 4.38 -10.87
N HIS A 163 19.24 5.54 -11.47
CA HIS A 163 17.89 5.98 -11.80
C HIS A 163 17.18 5.03 -12.76
N ARG A 164 17.87 4.57 -13.81
CA ARG A 164 17.31 3.57 -14.73
C ARG A 164 17.01 2.25 -14.00
N LYS A 165 17.84 1.84 -13.03
CA LYS A 165 17.60 0.65 -12.22
C LYS A 165 16.37 0.81 -11.32
N ALA A 166 16.20 1.98 -10.70
CA ALA A 166 15.02 2.30 -9.89
C ALA A 166 13.74 2.21 -10.74
N LEU A 167 13.71 2.85 -11.92
CA LEU A 167 12.57 2.79 -12.84
C LEU A 167 12.24 1.36 -13.29
N LYS A 168 13.25 0.55 -13.60
CA LYS A 168 13.05 -0.87 -13.94
C LYS A 168 12.46 -1.66 -12.78
N TYR A 169 12.90 -1.39 -11.55
CA TYR A 169 12.34 -2.02 -10.36
C TYR A 169 10.87 -1.61 -10.20
N THR A 170 10.54 -0.33 -10.38
CA THR A 170 9.15 0.15 -10.33
C THR A 170 8.27 -0.56 -11.37
N GLN A 171 8.76 -0.75 -12.59
CA GLN A 171 8.05 -1.49 -13.63
C GLN A 171 7.85 -2.96 -13.23
N LEU A 172 8.89 -3.62 -12.73
CA LEU A 172 8.79 -5.01 -12.26
C LEU A 172 7.80 -5.14 -11.09
N LEU A 173 7.77 -4.16 -10.19
CA LEU A 173 6.82 -4.09 -9.09
C LEU A 173 5.39 -3.94 -9.62
N GLU A 174 5.17 -3.01 -10.55
CA GLU A 174 3.88 -2.84 -11.20
C GLU A 174 3.43 -4.12 -11.89
N ASP A 175 4.26 -4.72 -12.74
CA ASP A 175 3.93 -5.95 -13.48
C ASP A 175 3.62 -7.13 -12.54
N THR A 176 4.30 -7.22 -11.39
CA THR A 176 4.08 -8.28 -10.40
C THR A 176 2.72 -8.15 -9.70
N PHE A 177 2.31 -6.93 -9.35
CA PHE A 177 1.12 -6.70 -8.52
C PHE A 177 -0.12 -6.22 -9.30
N ASN A 178 0.03 -5.88 -10.58
CA ASN A 178 -1.06 -5.34 -11.42
C ASN A 178 -2.27 -6.29 -11.49
N VAL A 179 -2.06 -7.57 -11.76
CA VAL A 179 -3.14 -8.57 -11.86
C VAL A 179 -3.72 -8.93 -10.47
N PRO A 180 -2.92 -9.26 -9.44
CA PRO A 180 -3.44 -9.48 -8.09
C PRO A 180 -4.30 -8.33 -7.58
N PHE A 181 -3.86 -7.09 -7.77
CA PHE A 181 -4.64 -5.93 -7.36
C PHE A 181 -5.91 -5.72 -8.19
N ALA A 182 -5.90 -6.03 -9.49
CA ALA A 182 -7.13 -6.01 -10.30
C ALA A 182 -8.19 -6.96 -9.73
N MET A 183 -7.77 -8.19 -9.39
CA MET A 183 -8.64 -9.20 -8.79
C MET A 183 -9.12 -8.76 -7.41
N GLN A 184 -8.24 -8.17 -6.60
CA GLN A 184 -8.59 -7.65 -5.28
C GLN A 184 -9.61 -6.52 -5.37
N ILE A 185 -9.40 -5.52 -6.23
CA ILE A 185 -10.36 -4.42 -6.43
C ILE A 185 -11.71 -4.96 -6.89
N LEU A 186 -11.73 -5.94 -7.80
CA LEU A 186 -12.97 -6.59 -8.23
C LEU A 186 -13.71 -7.27 -7.08
N ILE A 187 -13.01 -8.10 -6.30
CA ILE A 187 -13.59 -8.83 -5.15
C ILE A 187 -14.12 -7.84 -4.10
N VAL A 188 -13.33 -6.83 -3.75
CA VAL A 188 -13.71 -5.81 -2.76
C VAL A 188 -14.90 -4.99 -3.25
N THR A 189 -14.94 -4.62 -4.53
CA THR A 189 -16.06 -3.87 -5.11
C THR A 189 -17.36 -4.68 -5.07
N ILE A 190 -17.31 -5.96 -5.46
CA ILE A 190 -18.48 -6.85 -5.40
C ILE A 190 -18.92 -7.05 -3.95
N GLY A 191 -17.98 -7.34 -3.04
CA GLY A 191 -18.25 -7.53 -1.62
C GLY A 191 -18.89 -6.30 -0.97
N MET A 192 -18.28 -5.12 -1.15
CA MET A 192 -18.84 -3.85 -0.68
C MET A 192 -20.23 -3.59 -1.29
N SER A 193 -20.44 -3.85 -2.58
CA SER A 193 -21.75 -3.68 -3.22
C SER A 193 -22.83 -4.57 -2.57
N ILE A 194 -22.52 -5.85 -2.32
CA ILE A 194 -23.44 -6.79 -1.67
C ILE A 194 -23.73 -6.33 -0.23
N THR A 195 -22.70 -6.00 0.55
CA THR A 195 -22.90 -5.55 1.95
C THR A 195 -23.69 -4.25 2.04
N LEU A 196 -23.53 -3.32 1.09
CA LEU A 196 -24.28 -2.08 1.05
C LEU A 196 -25.76 -2.34 0.72
N LEU A 197 -26.06 -3.28 -0.18
CA LEU A 197 -27.43 -3.74 -0.45
C LEU A 197 -28.05 -4.42 0.78
N GLN A 198 -27.28 -5.19 1.55
CA GLN A 198 -27.75 -5.77 2.82
C GLN A 198 -28.08 -4.70 3.86
N ILE A 199 -27.25 -3.65 3.96
CA ILE A 199 -27.51 -2.52 4.87
C ILE A 199 -28.77 -1.74 4.43
N SER A 200 -28.94 -1.50 3.12
CA SER A 200 -30.09 -0.73 2.62
C SER A 200 -31.42 -1.49 2.78
N THR A 201 -31.42 -2.79 2.48
CA THR A 201 -32.58 -3.66 2.72
C THR A 201 -32.91 -3.77 4.20
N PHE A 202 -31.90 -3.89 5.07
CA PHE A 202 -32.09 -3.83 6.52
C PHE A 202 -32.75 -2.53 6.96
N PHE A 203 -32.27 -1.38 6.48
CA PHE A 203 -32.84 -0.07 6.83
C PHE A 203 -34.29 0.05 6.37
N MET A 204 -34.60 -0.37 5.14
CA MET A 204 -35.96 -0.38 4.61
C MET A 204 -36.90 -1.26 5.45
N LEU A 205 -36.48 -2.48 5.81
CA LEU A 205 -37.28 -3.39 6.65
C LEU A 205 -37.52 -2.82 8.05
N LYS A 206 -36.51 -2.17 8.64
CA LYS A 206 -36.64 -1.50 9.95
C LYS A 206 -37.68 -0.38 9.91
N MET A 207 -37.71 0.41 8.83
CA MET A 207 -38.68 1.48 8.62
C MET A 207 -40.10 0.95 8.42
N MET A 208 -40.27 -0.16 7.70
CA MET A 208 -41.59 -0.72 7.41
C MET A 208 -42.20 -1.51 8.57
N GLN A 209 -41.39 -2.24 9.36
CA GLN A 209 -41.91 -3.28 10.24
C GLN A 209 -41.87 -2.92 11.73
N GLN A 210 -41.35 -1.74 12.10
CA GLN A 210 -41.17 -1.26 13.48
C GLN A 210 -40.64 -2.36 14.44
N ASN A 211 -39.84 -3.27 13.90
CA ASN A 211 -39.39 -4.47 14.58
C ASN A 211 -37.96 -4.26 15.08
N ASN A 212 -37.62 -4.89 16.20
CA ASN A 212 -36.27 -4.90 16.78
C ASN A 212 -35.35 -5.85 15.98
N SER A 213 -35.16 -5.58 14.68
CA SER A 213 -34.22 -6.33 13.86
C SER A 213 -32.77 -6.15 14.35
N ASN A 214 -31.94 -7.20 14.16
CA ASN A 214 -30.62 -7.37 14.76
C ASN A 214 -29.65 -6.21 14.45
N ILE A 215 -29.61 -5.18 15.31
CA ILE A 215 -28.66 -4.05 15.28
C ILE A 215 -27.21 -4.54 15.13
N LEU A 216 -26.90 -5.69 15.71
CA LEU A 216 -25.57 -6.29 15.69
C LEU A 216 -25.12 -6.72 14.28
N GLU A 217 -26.03 -7.21 13.43
CA GLU A 217 -25.69 -7.56 12.04
C GLU A 217 -25.39 -6.31 11.20
N SER A 218 -26.20 -5.26 11.37
CA SER A 218 -25.94 -3.97 10.71
C SER A 218 -24.61 -3.37 11.13
N MET A 219 -24.28 -3.42 12.43
CA MET A 219 -22.99 -2.99 12.95
C MET A 219 -21.83 -3.79 12.33
N ARG A 220 -22.00 -5.11 12.17
CA ARG A 220 -21.00 -5.98 11.53
C ARG A 220 -20.73 -5.56 10.08
N TYR A 221 -21.77 -5.32 9.28
CA TYR A 221 -21.59 -4.85 7.90
C TYR A 221 -20.94 -3.48 7.82
N ALA A 222 -21.32 -2.55 8.71
CA ALA A 222 -20.70 -1.23 8.77
C ALA A 222 -19.19 -1.31 9.08
N LEU A 223 -18.80 -2.14 10.05
CA LEU A 223 -17.38 -2.35 10.37
C LEU A 223 -16.61 -2.99 9.21
N TYR A 224 -17.22 -3.93 8.49
CA TYR A 224 -16.61 -4.51 7.29
C TYR A 224 -16.33 -3.44 6.23
N VAL A 225 -17.32 -2.59 5.91
CA VAL A 225 -17.14 -1.51 4.93
C VAL A 225 -16.07 -0.52 5.36
N ILE A 226 -16.07 -0.10 6.63
CA ILE A 226 -15.02 0.76 7.18
C ILE A 226 -13.65 0.09 7.06
N GLY A 227 -13.59 -1.21 7.35
CA GLY A 227 -12.36 -2.00 7.28
C GLY A 227 -11.75 -2.04 5.88
N GLU A 228 -12.58 -2.31 4.87
CA GLU A 228 -12.18 -2.32 3.46
C GLU A 228 -11.77 -0.93 2.96
N LEU A 229 -12.44 0.13 3.41
CA LEU A 229 -12.04 1.51 3.06
C LEU A 229 -10.67 1.87 3.62
N ILE A 230 -10.37 1.48 4.87
CA ILE A 230 -9.04 1.68 5.47
C ILE A 230 -7.97 0.88 4.70
N HIS A 231 -8.31 -0.34 4.27
CA HIS A 231 -7.42 -1.17 3.46
C HIS A 231 -7.09 -0.53 2.10
N LEU A 232 -8.10 -0.08 1.36
CA LEU A 232 -7.91 0.64 0.09
C LEU A 232 -7.14 1.95 0.26
N PHE A 233 -7.41 2.67 1.34
CA PHE A 233 -6.65 3.88 1.70
C PHE A 233 -5.18 3.57 1.91
N PHE A 234 -4.85 2.51 2.65
CA PHE A 234 -3.47 2.12 2.93
C PHE A 234 -2.68 1.80 1.65
N LEU A 235 -3.29 1.04 0.73
CA LEU A 235 -2.67 0.76 -0.57
C LEU A 235 -2.48 2.02 -1.43
N SER A 236 -3.48 2.90 -1.44
CA SER A 236 -3.43 4.16 -2.18
C SER A 236 -2.43 5.16 -1.60
N PHE A 237 -2.25 5.16 -0.28
CA PHE A 237 -1.25 5.95 0.42
C PHE A 237 0.19 5.52 0.05
N GLU A 238 0.46 4.22 0.02
CA GLU A 238 1.77 3.72 -0.41
C GLU A 238 2.01 3.97 -1.91
N GLY A 239 0.99 3.79 -2.75
CA GLY A 239 1.06 4.15 -4.17
C GLY A 239 1.36 5.64 -4.39
N GLN A 240 0.73 6.53 -3.62
CA GLN A 240 1.01 7.97 -3.66
C GLN A 240 2.45 8.28 -3.28
N LYS A 241 2.99 7.65 -2.23
CA LYS A 241 4.39 7.88 -1.83
C LYS A 241 5.36 7.55 -2.96
N LEU A 242 5.14 6.47 -3.69
CA LEU A 242 5.97 6.13 -4.84
C LEU A 242 5.94 7.22 -5.92
N ILE A 243 4.75 7.72 -6.24
CA ILE A 243 4.55 8.82 -7.19
C ILE A 243 5.33 10.05 -6.72
N ASP A 244 5.15 10.45 -5.46
CA ASP A 244 5.78 11.63 -4.88
C ASP A 244 7.31 11.53 -4.91
N HIS A 245 7.89 10.38 -4.53
CA HIS A 245 9.34 10.18 -4.54
C HIS A 245 9.93 10.19 -5.95
N SER A 246 9.19 9.67 -6.94
CA SER A 246 9.62 9.70 -8.33
C SER A 246 9.64 11.13 -8.89
N LEU A 247 8.67 11.97 -8.50
CA LEU A 247 8.56 13.36 -8.94
C LEU A 247 9.55 14.29 -8.22
N GLN A 248 9.79 14.07 -6.93
CA GLN A 248 10.72 14.88 -6.13
C GLN A 248 12.15 14.93 -6.70
N ILE A 249 12.59 13.89 -7.41
CA ILE A 249 13.90 13.89 -8.08
C ILE A 249 14.01 15.07 -9.07
N ARG A 250 12.96 15.31 -9.85
CA ARG A 250 12.92 16.41 -10.82
C ARG A 250 13.07 17.74 -10.10
N ASP A 251 12.31 17.95 -9.03
CA ASP A 251 12.29 19.22 -8.31
C ASP A 251 13.65 19.48 -7.63
N LYS A 252 14.28 18.44 -7.08
CA LYS A 252 15.66 18.50 -6.57
C LYS A 252 16.68 18.86 -7.66
N ILE A 253 16.56 18.29 -8.86
CA ILE A 253 17.44 18.66 -9.98
C ILE A 253 17.21 20.12 -10.37
N TYR A 254 15.94 20.53 -10.51
CA TYR A 254 15.56 21.85 -10.99
C TYR A 254 16.04 22.97 -10.07
N ASN A 255 15.96 22.76 -8.75
CA ASN A 255 16.40 23.72 -7.73
C ASN A 255 17.94 23.83 -7.60
N ASN A 256 18.70 23.06 -8.37
CA ASN A 256 20.16 23.04 -8.34
C ASN A 256 20.79 23.67 -9.60
N CYS A 257 22.12 23.89 -9.56
CA CYS A 257 22.88 24.50 -10.64
C CYS A 257 23.17 23.56 -11.83
N TRP A 258 22.20 22.75 -12.25
CA TRP A 258 22.36 21.76 -13.33
C TRP A 258 22.76 22.40 -14.66
N TYR A 259 22.35 23.63 -14.93
CA TYR A 259 22.70 24.38 -16.14
C TYR A 259 24.17 24.84 -16.18
N LYS A 260 24.92 24.73 -15.07
CA LYS A 260 26.37 25.05 -15.00
C LYS A 260 27.27 23.86 -15.34
N VAL A 261 26.72 22.70 -15.63
CA VAL A 261 27.48 21.50 -16.00
C VAL A 261 27.79 21.45 -17.49
N SER A 262 28.68 20.55 -17.93
CA SER A 262 28.99 20.39 -19.36
C SER A 262 27.73 20.07 -20.18
N ILE A 263 27.67 20.49 -21.45
CA ILE A 263 26.49 20.27 -22.33
C ILE A 263 26.10 18.78 -22.39
N LYS A 264 27.08 17.86 -22.44
CA LYS A 264 26.83 16.41 -22.43
C LYS A 264 26.14 15.96 -21.14
N SER A 265 26.60 16.46 -20.01
CA SER A 265 26.01 16.20 -18.69
C SER A 265 24.61 16.82 -18.54
N GLN A 266 24.37 18.03 -19.06
CA GLN A 266 23.05 18.67 -19.07
C GLN A 266 22.03 17.79 -19.79
N LYS A 267 22.38 17.27 -20.98
CA LYS A 267 21.51 16.36 -21.74
C LYS A 267 21.12 15.10 -20.94
N LEU A 268 22.06 14.51 -20.22
CA LEU A 268 21.78 13.35 -19.35
C LEU A 268 20.85 13.68 -18.19
N ILE A 269 21.04 14.84 -17.56
CA ILE A 269 20.19 15.30 -16.46
C ILE A 269 18.77 15.61 -16.96
N ILE A 270 18.64 16.24 -18.13
CA ILE A 270 17.34 16.46 -18.78
C ILE A 270 16.65 15.12 -19.05
N LEU A 271 17.37 14.10 -19.51
CA LEU A 271 16.80 12.76 -19.69
C LEU A 271 16.29 12.16 -18.37
N ILE A 272 16.97 12.39 -17.24
CA ILE A 272 16.46 11.98 -15.92
C ILE A 272 15.13 12.71 -15.65
N MET A 273 15.08 14.03 -15.77
CA MET A 273 13.87 14.84 -15.52
C MET A 273 12.68 14.47 -16.43
N ILE A 274 12.95 14.16 -17.70
CA ILE A 274 11.90 13.71 -18.64
C ILE A 274 11.42 12.30 -18.26
N LYS A 275 12.32 11.42 -17.80
CA LYS A 275 11.95 10.06 -17.42
C LYS A 275 11.24 9.99 -16.08
N THR A 276 11.49 10.92 -15.15
CA THR A 276 10.71 11.04 -13.90
C THR A 276 9.25 11.45 -14.16
N LEU A 277 8.96 12.11 -15.29
CA LEU A 277 7.58 12.43 -15.70
C LEU A 277 6.80 11.20 -16.18
N ARG A 278 7.46 10.06 -16.44
CA ARG A 278 6.84 8.89 -17.07
C ARG A 278 6.98 7.65 -16.18
N LEU A 279 5.84 7.13 -15.75
CA LEU A 279 5.64 5.76 -15.19
C LEU A 279 6.35 5.46 -13.87
N SER A 280 5.86 6.04 -12.78
CA SER A 280 6.15 5.54 -11.43
C SER A 280 4.90 5.53 -10.57
N PHE A 281 3.81 5.01 -11.12
CA PHE A 281 2.59 4.74 -10.39
C PHE A 281 2.31 3.24 -10.44
N LEU A 282 1.52 2.78 -9.47
CA LEU A 282 1.04 1.41 -9.40
C LEU A 282 -0.42 1.40 -9.81
N SER A 283 -0.84 0.34 -10.49
CA SER A 283 -2.20 0.23 -10.97
C SER A 283 -2.77 -1.17 -10.75
N ALA A 284 -4.10 -1.23 -10.67
CA ALA A 284 -4.89 -2.45 -10.69
C ALA A 284 -5.55 -2.56 -12.06
N GLY A 285 -5.12 -3.55 -12.85
CA GLY A 285 -5.62 -3.84 -14.19
C GLY A 285 -5.39 -2.71 -15.20
N LYS A 286 -4.48 -1.75 -14.93
CA LYS A 286 -4.33 -0.49 -15.67
C LYS A 286 -5.60 0.41 -15.69
N ILE A 287 -6.60 0.09 -14.87
CA ILE A 287 -7.90 0.79 -14.79
C ILE A 287 -7.94 1.70 -13.57
N TYR A 288 -7.47 1.20 -12.42
CA TYR A 288 -7.40 1.96 -11.18
C TYR A 288 -5.95 2.25 -10.82
N ILE A 289 -5.61 3.50 -10.54
CA ILE A 289 -4.28 3.91 -10.10
C ILE A 289 -4.29 4.01 -8.59
N PHE A 290 -3.32 3.40 -7.91
CA PHE A 290 -3.16 3.56 -6.46
C PHE A 290 -2.59 4.94 -6.15
N SER A 291 -3.48 5.90 -5.96
CA SER A 291 -3.20 7.29 -5.59
C SER A 291 -4.28 7.80 -4.65
N LEU A 292 -3.96 8.83 -3.86
CA LEU A 292 -4.97 9.44 -2.99
C LEU A 292 -6.11 10.08 -3.79
N GLU A 293 -5.81 10.62 -4.97
CA GLU A 293 -6.79 11.17 -5.90
C GLU A 293 -7.81 10.09 -6.29
N SER A 294 -7.36 8.94 -6.81
CA SER A 294 -8.23 7.82 -7.19
C SER A 294 -9.01 7.22 -6.02
N PHE A 295 -8.49 7.28 -4.79
CA PHE A 295 -9.23 6.87 -3.59
C PHE A 295 -10.37 7.82 -3.25
N THR A 296 -10.15 9.13 -3.39
CA THR A 296 -11.15 10.17 -3.09
C THR A 296 -12.15 10.42 -4.22
N MET A 297 -11.90 9.87 -5.42
CA MET A 297 -12.71 10.15 -6.60
C MET A 297 -14.07 9.45 -6.52
N VAL A 298 -15.12 10.21 -6.21
CA VAL A 298 -16.51 9.73 -6.06
C VAL A 298 -17.38 9.98 -7.31
N ARG A 299 -16.83 10.51 -8.41
CA ARG A 299 -17.50 10.62 -9.74
C ARG A 299 -16.49 10.59 -10.89
N PRO A 300 -16.87 10.12 -12.10
CA PRO A 300 -16.02 10.20 -13.27
C PRO A 300 -15.93 11.66 -13.70
N GLU A 301 -14.74 12.25 -13.67
CA GLU A 301 -14.51 13.47 -14.43
C GLU A 301 -14.11 13.07 -15.85
N ASP A 302 -14.99 13.41 -16.79
CA ASP A 302 -14.68 13.58 -18.20
C ASP A 302 -13.50 14.56 -18.34
N TYR A 303 -12.27 14.04 -18.38
CA TYR A 303 -11.10 14.82 -18.79
C TYR A 303 -10.55 14.32 -20.12
N TYR A 304 -11.25 14.68 -21.19
CA TYR A 304 -10.63 15.02 -22.46
C TYR A 304 -10.79 16.53 -22.68
N LYS A 305 -9.75 17.30 -22.36
CA LYS A 305 -9.35 18.50 -23.10
C LYS A 305 -7.83 18.65 -23.04
#